data_AF-A0A3B9I8I9-F1
#
_entry.id   AF-A0A3B9I8I9-F1
#
_cell.length_a   1.000
_cell.length_b   1.000
_cell.length_c   1.000
_cell.angle_alpha   90.00
_cell.angle_beta   90.00
_cell.angle_gamma   90.00
#
_symmetry.space_group_name_H-M   'P 1'
#
loop_
_entity.id
_entity.type
_entity.pdbx_description
1 polymer ?
#
loop_
_entity_poly.entity_id
_entity_poly.type
_entity_poly.pdbx_seq_one_letter_code
_entity_poly.pdbx_strand_id
1 'polypeptide(L)'
;MYITLAGLMAFSLLSCGAKPSAQPDDSVIPSTSSQETSVPETSGAAESTVSSVAEVSSPDSSAVSDLSAADLSGADLSASGDTSSVAEAAISGTPAPAEPITQKQISLTDDLEFAQFSKIHSDPAILYENHRENSNGITICVNAGHGTNGGESERTQCHPDGTPKVTGGSTSEGSTTAMAVASGMTFLDGTEERAVTLPAAIFLKDRLLDAGYNVLMIRETEDVQLDNIARTVLANNYAQAHVALHWDSTESDKGAYYMKVPSVDSYKSMYPVSETWEKSDAFGDCLVEGLRQAGRTIYETGSIEMDLTQTSYSKVPSIDIELGDRASDHSDEQLQNIAEGLLMGINSYFGIGGVG
;
A
#
# COMPACT_ATOMS: atom_id res chain seq x y z
N MET A 1 -20.74 -36.18 21.38
CA MET A 1 -20.70 -36.16 19.90
C MET A 1 -21.24 -34.81 19.46
N TYR A 2 -20.35 -33.82 19.33
CA TYR A 2 -20.72 -32.47 18.92
C TYR A 2 -20.71 -32.40 17.39
N ILE A 3 -21.79 -31.90 16.81
CA ILE A 3 -21.88 -31.60 15.38
C ILE A 3 -21.58 -30.11 15.24
N THR A 4 -20.39 -29.78 14.76
CA THR A 4 -20.03 -28.43 14.32
C THR A 4 -20.74 -28.14 13.01
N LEU A 5 -21.66 -27.17 13.03
CA LEU A 5 -22.36 -26.70 11.85
C LEU A 5 -21.53 -25.59 11.20
N ALA A 6 -20.71 -25.92 10.20
CA ALA A 6 -20.01 -24.93 9.40
C ALA A 6 -21.01 -24.20 8.48
N GLY A 7 -21.28 -22.93 8.79
CA GLY A 7 -22.12 -22.07 7.95
C GLY A 7 -21.36 -21.64 6.70
N LEU A 8 -21.71 -22.23 5.55
CA LEU A 8 -21.19 -21.81 4.26
C LEU A 8 -21.89 -20.52 3.83
N MET A 9 -21.28 -19.35 4.04
CA MET A 9 -21.76 -18.11 3.43
C MET A 9 -21.52 -18.16 1.92
N ALA A 10 -22.60 -18.27 1.16
CA ALA A 10 -22.57 -18.12 -0.28
C ALA A 10 -22.57 -16.63 -0.63
N PHE A 11 -21.41 -16.11 -1.05
CA PHE A 11 -21.33 -14.79 -1.68
C PHE A 11 -22.01 -14.84 -3.04
N SER A 12 -23.20 -14.24 -3.15
CA SER A 12 -23.85 -14.00 -4.44
C SER A 12 -23.18 -12.79 -5.11
N LEU A 13 -22.43 -13.03 -6.19
CA LEU A 13 -21.91 -11.99 -7.07
C LEU A 13 -23.07 -11.24 -7.72
N LEU A 14 -23.51 -10.13 -7.12
CA LEU A 14 -24.36 -9.16 -7.81
C LEU A 14 -23.48 -8.33 -8.73
N SER A 15 -23.42 -8.73 -9.99
CA SER A 15 -22.86 -7.91 -11.05
C SER A 15 -23.60 -6.57 -11.14
N CYS A 16 -22.86 -5.46 -10.97
CA CYS A 16 -23.38 -4.12 -11.28
C CYS A 16 -23.88 -4.09 -12.73
N GLY A 17 -25.14 -3.67 -12.92
CA GLY A 17 -25.94 -4.07 -14.07
C GLY A 17 -25.45 -3.56 -15.43
N ALA A 18 -24.81 -4.44 -16.21
CA ALA A 18 -24.52 -4.21 -17.62
C ALA A 18 -25.79 -4.35 -18.49
N LYS A 19 -26.06 -3.36 -19.34
CA LYS A 19 -27.05 -3.46 -20.44
C LYS A 19 -26.43 -4.17 -21.66
N PRO A 20 -27.23 -4.83 -22.52
CA PRO A 20 -26.72 -5.73 -23.54
C PRO A 20 -25.92 -5.03 -24.65
N SER A 21 -24.89 -5.73 -25.11
CA SER A 21 -23.98 -5.34 -26.19
C SER A 21 -24.70 -5.16 -27.54
N ALA A 22 -24.23 -4.18 -28.31
CA ALA A 22 -24.33 -4.19 -29.77
C ALA A 22 -23.08 -4.86 -30.36
N GLN A 23 -23.22 -5.45 -31.56
CA GLN A 23 -22.13 -6.13 -32.28
C GLN A 23 -21.07 -5.14 -32.81
N PRO A 24 -19.81 -5.60 -33.02
CA PRO A 24 -18.71 -4.73 -33.44
C PRO A 24 -18.81 -4.29 -34.91
N ASP A 25 -18.29 -3.10 -35.19
CA ASP A 25 -18.00 -2.61 -36.54
C ASP A 25 -16.48 -2.68 -36.78
N ASP A 26 -16.07 -3.28 -37.89
CA ASP A 26 -14.66 -3.51 -38.23
C ASP A 26 -14.03 -2.21 -38.73
N SER A 27 -13.37 -1.46 -37.83
CA SER A 27 -12.53 -0.31 -38.21
C SER A 27 -11.12 -0.43 -37.63
N VAL A 28 -10.15 -0.57 -38.54
CA VAL A 28 -8.72 -0.68 -38.24
C VAL A 28 -8.20 0.62 -37.62
N ILE A 29 -7.74 0.56 -36.37
CA ILE A 29 -7.04 1.66 -35.70
C ILE A 29 -5.53 1.38 -35.74
N PRO A 30 -4.68 2.32 -36.20
CA PRO A 30 -3.23 2.12 -36.26
C PRO A 30 -2.59 2.31 -34.87
N SER A 31 -1.64 1.44 -34.54
CA SER A 31 -0.86 1.53 -33.30
C SER A 31 0.04 2.78 -33.28
N THR A 32 -0.26 3.74 -32.41
CA THR A 32 0.62 4.88 -32.13
C THR A 32 1.60 4.51 -31.01
N SER A 33 2.81 4.12 -31.40
CA SER A 33 3.94 3.96 -30.47
C SER A 33 4.40 5.34 -29.98
N SER A 34 4.22 5.61 -28.69
CA SER A 34 4.90 6.72 -28.02
C SER A 34 6.39 6.37 -27.90
N GLN A 35 7.24 7.14 -28.57
CA GLN A 35 8.69 6.98 -28.47
C GLN A 35 9.20 7.63 -27.18
N GLU A 36 9.72 6.81 -26.27
CA GLU A 36 10.52 7.31 -25.15
C GLU A 36 11.98 7.52 -25.61
N THR A 37 12.59 8.64 -25.24
CA THR A 37 13.93 9.00 -25.69
C THR A 37 15.02 8.30 -24.86
N SER A 38 15.57 7.22 -25.40
CA SER A 38 16.72 6.52 -24.81
C SER A 38 17.97 7.41 -24.74
N VAL A 39 18.50 7.64 -23.55
CA VAL A 39 19.84 8.22 -23.35
C VAL A 39 20.87 7.07 -23.40
N PRO A 40 21.92 7.13 -24.25
CA PRO A 40 22.89 6.05 -24.34
C PRO A 40 23.98 6.18 -23.26
N GLU A 41 24.16 5.15 -22.44
CA GLU A 41 25.39 4.98 -21.67
C GLU A 41 26.55 4.59 -22.59
N THR A 42 27.68 5.28 -22.49
CA THR A 42 28.94 4.87 -23.13
C THR A 42 30.07 4.79 -22.11
N SER A 43 30.56 3.58 -21.86
CA SER A 43 31.79 3.32 -21.11
C SER A 43 33.03 3.83 -21.84
N GLY A 44 33.98 4.45 -21.13
CA GLY A 44 35.30 4.75 -21.71
C GLY A 44 36.21 5.55 -20.78
N ALA A 45 37.14 4.86 -20.11
CA ALA A 45 38.22 5.51 -19.37
C ALA A 45 39.40 5.87 -20.28
N ALA A 46 39.94 7.07 -20.16
CA ALA A 46 41.27 7.44 -20.63
C ALA A 46 41.84 8.60 -19.79
N GLU A 47 43.14 8.59 -19.56
CA GLU A 47 43.87 9.41 -18.57
C GLU A 47 44.85 10.39 -19.27
N SER A 48 45.45 11.30 -18.49
CA SER A 48 46.54 12.24 -18.85
C SER A 48 46.19 13.46 -19.73
N THR A 49 46.84 14.64 -19.60
CA THR A 49 48.05 14.99 -18.82
C THR A 49 47.99 16.42 -18.24
N VAL A 50 48.81 16.65 -17.21
CA VAL A 50 49.04 17.91 -16.46
C VAL A 50 49.71 19.02 -17.28
N SER A 51 49.45 20.29 -16.92
CA SER A 51 50.49 21.34 -16.91
C SER A 51 50.48 22.12 -15.58
N SER A 52 51.67 22.35 -15.03
CA SER A 52 52.00 23.07 -13.80
C SER A 52 52.12 24.60 -14.03
N VAL A 53 52.42 25.53 -13.09
CA VAL A 53 52.91 25.58 -11.68
C VAL A 53 52.33 26.88 -11.05
N ALA A 54 52.28 27.15 -9.74
CA ALA A 54 53.43 27.42 -8.85
C ALA A 54 53.06 27.48 -7.35
N GLU A 55 54.07 27.34 -6.49
CA GLU A 55 54.00 27.27 -5.02
C GLU A 55 53.98 28.66 -4.32
N VAL A 56 53.72 28.71 -3.00
CA VAL A 56 54.76 28.98 -1.95
C VAL A 56 54.17 29.13 -0.52
N SER A 57 54.63 28.23 0.38
CA SER A 57 54.84 28.31 1.85
C SER A 57 53.76 28.76 2.89
N SER A 58 53.61 27.91 3.92
CA SER A 58 53.22 28.21 5.32
C SER A 58 54.36 28.90 6.12
N PRO A 59 54.21 29.41 7.38
CA PRO A 59 53.97 28.55 8.57
C PRO A 59 53.18 29.12 9.80
N ASP A 60 52.53 28.19 10.52
CA ASP A 60 52.51 27.95 11.99
C ASP A 60 52.29 29.07 13.06
N SER A 61 51.25 28.92 13.91
CA SER A 61 51.38 28.52 15.33
C SER A 61 50.38 29.12 16.34
N SER A 62 49.99 28.28 17.32
CA SER A 62 49.47 28.61 18.68
C SER A 62 48.10 29.29 18.84
N ALA A 63 47.30 29.04 19.91
CA ALA A 63 47.25 27.95 20.89
C ALA A 63 45.98 28.09 21.76
N VAL A 64 45.51 26.97 22.40
CA VAL A 64 44.73 26.83 23.67
C VAL A 64 43.46 27.69 23.90
N SER A 65 42.43 27.34 24.67
CA SER A 65 41.87 26.09 25.24
C SER A 65 40.39 26.44 25.64
N ASP A 66 39.57 25.69 26.38
CA ASP A 66 39.76 24.48 27.19
C ASP A 66 38.45 23.67 27.33
N LEU A 67 38.54 22.49 27.95
CA LEU A 67 37.41 21.76 28.53
C LEU A 67 37.68 21.60 30.04
N SER A 68 36.65 21.64 30.88
CA SER A 68 36.79 21.19 32.28
C SER A 68 35.67 20.24 32.70
N ALA A 69 36.08 19.21 33.44
CA ALA A 69 35.25 18.09 33.86
C ALA A 69 34.70 18.27 35.28
N ALA A 70 33.86 17.31 35.70
CA ALA A 70 33.28 17.23 37.03
C ALA A 70 34.33 17.02 38.14
N ASP A 71 33.97 17.39 39.38
CA ASP A 71 34.49 16.71 40.58
C ASP A 71 33.46 16.70 41.73
N LEU A 72 33.78 15.86 42.72
CA LEU A 72 32.94 15.21 43.73
C LEU A 72 32.45 16.09 44.89
N SER A 73 31.34 15.67 45.52
CA SER A 73 31.37 15.22 46.93
C SER A 73 30.03 14.59 47.33
N GLY A 74 30.08 13.64 48.26
CA GLY A 74 28.88 13.07 48.89
C GLY A 74 29.09 12.91 50.39
N ALA A 75 28.00 12.77 51.14
CA ALA A 75 27.99 12.16 52.47
C ALA A 75 26.56 11.67 52.80
N ASP A 76 26.52 10.50 53.43
CA ASP A 76 25.33 9.78 53.91
C ASP A 76 24.84 10.34 55.27
N LEU A 77 23.56 10.09 55.62
CA LEU A 77 23.17 9.45 56.89
C LEU A 77 21.65 9.30 57.05
N SER A 78 21.25 8.08 57.39
CA SER A 78 19.88 7.58 57.66
C SER A 78 19.28 7.97 59.02
N ALA A 79 17.94 7.98 59.14
CA ALA A 79 17.24 7.44 60.33
C ALA A 79 15.74 7.10 60.13
N SER A 80 15.38 5.91 60.61
CA SER A 80 14.07 5.23 60.64
C SER A 80 12.90 5.93 61.36
N GLY A 81 11.65 5.57 60.98
CA GLY A 81 10.41 5.75 61.74
C GLY A 81 9.28 4.85 61.17
N ASP A 82 8.57 4.10 62.02
CA ASP A 82 7.81 2.88 61.64
C ASP A 82 6.31 2.91 62.06
N THR A 83 5.47 2.09 61.39
CA THR A 83 4.05 1.75 61.68
C THR A 83 3.01 2.90 61.58
N SER A 84 1.75 2.74 61.12
CA SER A 84 0.87 1.58 61.03
C SER A 84 -0.37 1.85 60.14
N SER A 85 -0.84 0.82 59.44
CA SER A 85 -2.25 0.51 59.10
C SER A 85 -3.31 1.61 58.90
N VAL A 86 -3.83 1.70 57.68
CA VAL A 86 -5.28 1.49 57.42
C VAL A 86 -5.45 0.77 56.08
N ALA A 87 -6.16 -0.36 56.10
CA ALA A 87 -6.60 -1.03 54.89
C ALA A 87 -8.01 -0.53 54.58
N GLU A 88 -8.22 0.01 53.38
CA GLU A 88 -9.54 0.45 52.94
C GLU A 88 -9.88 -0.17 51.57
N ALA A 89 -11.11 -0.71 51.53
CA ALA A 89 -11.79 -1.43 50.46
C ALA A 89 -11.08 -1.58 49.10
N ALA A 90 -10.85 -2.85 48.71
CA ALA A 90 -10.76 -3.22 47.31
C ALA A 90 -12.10 -2.90 46.63
N ILE A 91 -12.17 -1.76 45.94
CA ILE A 91 -13.28 -1.42 45.07
C ILE A 91 -13.33 -2.47 43.97
N SER A 92 -14.48 -3.13 43.82
CA SER A 92 -14.75 -4.02 42.70
C SER A 92 -14.70 -3.22 41.41
N GLY A 93 -13.52 -3.19 40.78
CA GLY A 93 -13.34 -2.59 39.47
C GLY A 93 -14.21 -3.32 38.46
N THR A 94 -15.33 -2.70 38.07
CA THR A 94 -15.89 -2.91 36.74
C THR A 94 -14.71 -2.77 35.77
N PRO A 95 -14.46 -3.74 34.87
CA PRO A 95 -13.44 -3.58 33.86
C PRO A 95 -13.62 -2.23 33.17
N ALA A 96 -12.51 -1.52 32.90
CA ALA A 96 -12.57 -0.39 31.99
C ALA A 96 -13.28 -0.87 30.70
N PRO A 97 -14.18 -0.06 30.09
CA PRO A 97 -14.77 -0.42 28.81
C PRO A 97 -13.64 -0.83 27.86
N ALA A 98 -13.79 -1.98 27.19
CA ALA A 98 -12.81 -2.38 26.20
C ALA A 98 -12.70 -1.27 25.15
N GLU A 99 -11.48 -0.88 24.79
CA GLU A 99 -11.25 0.13 23.76
C GLU A 99 -12.00 -0.30 22.49
N PRO A 100 -12.84 0.58 21.89
CA PRO A 100 -13.75 0.19 20.82
C PRO A 100 -13.02 -0.27 19.55
N ILE A 101 -11.74 0.08 19.42
CA ILE A 101 -10.82 -0.40 18.39
C ILE A 101 -9.56 -0.92 19.09
N THR A 102 -9.11 -2.14 18.80
CA THR A 102 -7.80 -2.66 19.27
C THR A 102 -6.78 -2.68 18.13
N GLN A 103 -5.49 -2.58 18.47
CA GLN A 103 -4.39 -2.59 17.51
C GLN A 103 -3.45 -3.76 17.76
N LYS A 104 -2.97 -4.39 16.68
CA LYS A 104 -2.02 -5.50 16.74
C LYS A 104 -1.00 -5.40 15.61
N GLN A 105 0.29 -5.49 15.95
CA GLN A 105 1.36 -5.65 14.97
C GLN A 105 1.34 -7.06 14.37
N ILE A 106 1.43 -7.14 13.04
CA ILE A 106 1.46 -8.36 12.24
C ILE A 106 2.71 -8.34 11.35
N SER A 107 3.72 -9.13 11.70
CA SER A 107 4.92 -9.34 10.87
C SER A 107 4.71 -10.46 9.86
N LEU A 108 5.43 -10.41 8.74
CA LEU A 108 5.54 -11.53 7.81
C LEU A 108 6.31 -12.68 8.48
N THR A 109 5.84 -13.92 8.35
CA THR A 109 6.52 -15.13 8.83
C THR A 109 6.72 -16.13 7.71
N ASP A 110 7.83 -16.89 7.75
CA ASP A 110 8.28 -17.79 6.68
C ASP A 110 7.31 -18.95 6.37
N ASP A 111 6.34 -19.21 7.25
CA ASP A 111 5.29 -20.23 7.06
C ASP A 111 4.09 -19.74 6.24
N LEU A 112 3.97 -18.43 5.99
CA LEU A 112 2.94 -17.86 5.13
C LEU A 112 3.26 -18.12 3.66
N GLU A 113 2.24 -18.53 2.89
CA GLU A 113 2.42 -18.84 1.48
C GLU A 113 2.93 -17.62 0.70
N PHE A 114 3.99 -17.87 -0.10
CA PHE A 114 4.78 -16.88 -0.85
C PHE A 114 5.69 -15.94 -0.05
N ALA A 115 5.75 -16.03 1.29
CA ALA A 115 6.66 -15.21 2.09
C ALA A 115 8.13 -15.33 1.63
N GLN A 116 8.55 -16.52 1.18
CA GLN A 116 9.91 -16.81 0.71
C GLN A 116 10.34 -16.05 -0.57
N PHE A 117 9.42 -15.36 -1.26
CA PHE A 117 9.74 -14.52 -2.42
C PHE A 117 9.98 -13.05 -2.05
N SER A 118 9.61 -12.65 -0.83
CA SER A 118 9.93 -11.34 -0.29
C SER A 118 11.42 -11.23 0.07
N LYS A 119 11.92 -10.00 0.10
CA LYS A 119 13.29 -9.63 0.46
C LYS A 119 13.37 -8.51 1.49
N ILE A 120 12.35 -7.65 1.55
CA ILE A 120 12.24 -6.55 2.51
C ILE A 120 10.94 -6.76 3.29
N HIS A 121 11.05 -7.22 4.53
CA HIS A 121 9.90 -7.57 5.37
C HIS A 121 10.20 -7.56 6.88
N SER A 122 11.04 -6.61 7.33
CA SER A 122 11.41 -6.50 8.75
C SER A 122 10.36 -5.83 9.63
N ASP A 123 9.52 -4.98 9.04
CA ASP A 123 8.53 -4.18 9.77
C ASP A 123 7.15 -4.86 9.78
N PRO A 124 6.34 -4.65 10.83
CA PRO A 124 4.97 -5.17 10.88
C PRO A 124 3.97 -4.26 10.18
N ALA A 125 2.93 -4.85 9.58
CA ALA A 125 1.66 -4.16 9.33
C ALA A 125 0.86 -4.00 10.64
N ILE A 126 -0.08 -3.05 10.69
CA ILE A 126 -0.93 -2.80 11.86
C ILE A 126 -2.36 -3.25 11.55
N LEU A 127 -2.84 -4.28 12.26
CA LEU A 127 -4.24 -4.69 12.24
C LEU A 127 -5.02 -3.92 13.30
N TYR A 128 -6.00 -3.14 12.84
CA TYR A 128 -7.02 -2.48 13.63
C TYR A 128 -8.28 -3.37 13.65
N GLU A 129 -8.62 -3.93 14.80
CA GLU A 129 -9.83 -4.74 15.01
C GLU A 129 -10.93 -3.87 15.62
N ASN A 130 -12.13 -3.94 15.06
CA ASN A 130 -13.26 -3.08 15.39
C ASN A 130 -14.27 -3.84 16.26
N HIS A 131 -14.44 -3.39 17.49
CA HIS A 131 -15.32 -4.00 18.50
C HIS A 131 -16.54 -3.11 18.82
N ARG A 132 -16.80 -2.08 18.01
CA ARG A 132 -17.99 -1.22 18.09
C ARG A 132 -19.26 -2.02 17.74
N GLU A 133 -20.42 -1.53 18.17
CA GLU A 133 -21.71 -2.18 17.91
C GLU A 133 -22.04 -2.33 16.41
N ASN A 134 -21.46 -1.50 15.54
CA ASN A 134 -21.61 -1.58 14.09
C ASN A 134 -20.55 -2.45 13.39
N SER A 135 -19.72 -3.18 14.13
CA SER A 135 -18.68 -4.05 13.55
C SER A 135 -19.28 -5.08 12.60
N ASN A 136 -18.76 -5.12 11.37
CA ASN A 136 -19.22 -6.01 10.30
C ASN A 136 -18.35 -7.28 10.18
N GLY A 137 -17.24 -7.37 10.91
CA GLY A 137 -16.32 -8.51 10.91
C GLY A 137 -15.46 -8.68 9.65
N ILE A 138 -15.50 -7.72 8.72
CA ILE A 138 -14.72 -7.73 7.48
C ILE A 138 -13.48 -6.85 7.65
N THR A 139 -12.32 -7.40 7.31
CA THR A 139 -11.04 -6.69 7.29
C THR A 139 -10.66 -6.27 5.89
N ILE A 140 -10.40 -4.98 5.69
CA ILE A 140 -9.84 -4.43 4.45
C ILE A 140 -8.36 -4.16 4.65
N CYS A 141 -7.51 -4.63 3.75
CA CYS A 141 -6.11 -4.22 3.70
C CYS A 141 -5.99 -2.91 2.91
N VAL A 142 -5.43 -1.89 3.55
CA VAL A 142 -5.16 -0.58 2.95
C VAL A 142 -3.66 -0.40 2.83
N ASN A 143 -3.20 -0.23 1.60
CA ASN A 143 -1.80 -0.09 1.23
C ASN A 143 -1.55 1.32 0.65
N ALA A 144 -0.87 2.17 1.42
CA ALA A 144 -0.32 3.40 0.88
C ALA A 144 0.87 3.06 -0.02
N GLY A 145 0.73 3.32 -1.33
CA GLY A 145 1.76 3.07 -2.33
C GLY A 145 3.14 3.59 -1.92
N HIS A 146 4.20 2.96 -2.43
CA HIS A 146 5.59 3.38 -2.21
C HIS A 146 5.97 3.42 -0.72
N GLY A 147 6.97 4.24 -0.36
CA GLY A 147 7.39 4.41 1.03
C GLY A 147 8.13 3.20 1.61
N THR A 148 9.10 2.66 0.87
CA THR A 148 10.05 1.65 1.37
C THR A 148 11.46 2.05 0.97
N ASN A 149 12.24 2.56 1.91
CA ASN A 149 13.62 2.99 1.69
C ASN A 149 14.47 1.80 1.23
N GLY A 150 15.19 1.97 0.11
CA GLY A 150 15.97 0.90 -0.52
C GLY A 150 15.17 -0.07 -1.39
N GLY A 151 13.85 0.09 -1.54
CA GLY A 151 12.99 -0.78 -2.35
C GLY A 151 13.38 -0.88 -3.84
N GLU A 152 14.02 0.16 -4.38
CA GLU A 152 14.52 0.21 -5.77
C GLU A 152 15.86 -0.51 -5.95
N SER A 153 16.63 -0.65 -4.85
CA SER A 153 17.92 -1.37 -4.84
C SER A 153 17.74 -2.89 -4.84
N GLU A 154 16.55 -3.38 -4.48
CA GLU A 154 16.22 -4.80 -4.50
C GLU A 154 15.26 -5.17 -5.62
N ARG A 155 15.34 -6.43 -6.04
CA ARG A 155 14.45 -7.00 -7.06
C ARG A 155 13.75 -8.26 -6.57
N THR A 156 12.43 -8.29 -6.65
CA THR A 156 11.59 -9.46 -6.34
C THR A 156 11.12 -10.15 -7.62
N GLN A 157 10.71 -11.40 -7.50
CA GLN A 157 10.21 -12.20 -8.63
C GLN A 157 8.82 -11.70 -9.05
N CYS A 158 8.56 -11.52 -10.36
CA CYS A 158 7.30 -10.95 -10.84
C CYS A 158 6.10 -11.85 -10.52
N HIS A 159 6.21 -13.13 -10.84
CA HIS A 159 5.15 -14.14 -10.71
C HIS A 159 5.64 -15.30 -9.84
N PRO A 160 4.79 -15.93 -9.00
CA PRO A 160 5.21 -17.01 -8.10
C PRO A 160 5.74 -18.26 -8.84
N ASP A 161 5.31 -18.51 -10.08
CA ASP A 161 5.78 -19.64 -10.90
C ASP A 161 7.05 -19.33 -11.73
N GLY A 162 7.50 -18.07 -11.73
CA GLY A 162 8.68 -17.61 -12.46
C GLY A 162 8.44 -17.27 -13.93
N THR A 163 7.20 -17.25 -14.40
CA THR A 163 6.85 -16.75 -15.73
C THR A 163 7.13 -15.24 -15.86
N PRO A 164 7.39 -14.73 -17.09
CA PRO A 164 7.63 -13.32 -17.32
C PRO A 164 6.32 -12.52 -17.38
N LYS A 165 6.42 -11.20 -17.12
CA LYS A 165 5.29 -10.28 -17.29
C LYS A 165 4.69 -10.28 -18.69
N VAL A 166 3.36 -10.21 -18.76
CA VAL A 166 2.57 -10.18 -20.01
C VAL A 166 2.14 -8.79 -20.45
N THR A 167 2.41 -7.75 -19.65
CA THR A 167 2.29 -6.33 -20.07
C THR A 167 3.55 -5.56 -19.69
N GLY A 168 3.72 -4.37 -20.27
CA GLY A 168 4.69 -3.37 -19.82
C GLY A 168 4.08 -2.30 -18.90
N GLY A 169 4.94 -1.56 -18.24
CA GLY A 169 4.62 -0.45 -17.32
C GLY A 169 5.92 0.04 -16.68
N SER A 170 5.92 0.29 -15.37
CA SER A 170 7.15 0.53 -14.58
C SER A 170 8.13 -0.67 -14.59
N THR A 171 7.67 -1.85 -14.99
CA THR A 171 8.48 -3.02 -15.35
C THR A 171 8.14 -3.46 -16.76
N SER A 172 9.14 -3.74 -17.60
CA SER A 172 8.94 -4.12 -19.00
C SER A 172 8.29 -5.50 -19.15
N GLU A 173 7.47 -5.67 -20.19
CA GLU A 173 7.00 -6.98 -20.67
C GLU A 173 8.20 -7.93 -20.87
N GLY A 174 8.02 -9.22 -20.58
CA GLY A 174 9.12 -10.19 -20.65
C GLY A 174 10.00 -10.26 -19.39
N SER A 175 9.86 -9.33 -18.43
CA SER A 175 10.63 -9.33 -17.19
C SER A 175 10.15 -10.40 -16.20
N THR A 176 11.08 -11.17 -15.63
CA THR A 176 10.81 -12.14 -14.55
C THR A 176 11.08 -11.59 -13.14
N THR A 177 11.67 -10.39 -13.04
CA THR A 177 11.84 -9.66 -11.78
C THR A 177 11.45 -8.19 -11.94
N ALA A 178 10.91 -7.59 -10.88
CA ALA A 178 10.58 -6.17 -10.77
C ALA A 178 11.40 -5.52 -9.63
N MET A 179 11.38 -4.20 -9.49
CA MET A 179 11.84 -3.55 -8.25
C MET A 179 10.96 -4.01 -7.07
N ALA A 180 11.54 -4.15 -5.88
CA ALA A 180 10.81 -4.61 -4.70
C ALA A 180 9.68 -3.62 -4.31
N VAL A 181 9.99 -2.32 -4.35
CA VAL A 181 9.05 -1.18 -4.31
C VAL A 181 9.67 -0.02 -5.10
N ALA A 182 8.92 0.62 -6.02
CA ALA A 182 9.37 1.82 -6.72
C ALA A 182 9.25 3.09 -5.84
N SER A 183 9.98 4.16 -6.15
CA SER A 183 9.85 5.46 -5.45
C SER A 183 8.48 6.15 -5.64
N GLY A 184 7.88 5.97 -6.83
CA GLY A 184 6.62 6.61 -7.24
C GLY A 184 6.86 7.83 -8.12
N MET A 185 5.79 8.46 -8.60
CA MET A 185 5.88 9.70 -9.38
C MET A 185 6.05 10.94 -8.48
N THR A 186 6.12 12.12 -9.10
CA THR A 186 6.13 13.42 -8.40
C THR A 186 5.07 14.33 -9.00
N PHE A 187 4.21 14.90 -8.16
CA PHE A 187 3.18 15.87 -8.56
C PHE A 187 3.81 17.14 -9.16
N LEU A 188 3.02 17.93 -9.90
CA LEU A 188 3.50 19.14 -10.58
C LEU A 188 4.01 20.25 -9.65
N ASP A 189 3.65 20.21 -8.37
CA ASP A 189 4.13 21.13 -7.33
C ASP A 189 5.45 20.67 -6.66
N GLY A 190 5.92 19.47 -6.99
CA GLY A 190 7.11 18.85 -6.40
C GLY A 190 6.84 17.86 -5.26
N THR A 191 5.57 17.62 -4.90
CA THR A 191 5.22 16.64 -3.86
C THR A 191 5.45 15.21 -4.37
N GLU A 192 6.11 14.36 -3.57
CA GLU A 192 6.33 12.95 -3.90
C GLU A 192 5.04 12.12 -3.71
N GLU A 193 4.76 11.16 -4.58
CA GLU A 193 3.56 10.30 -4.49
C GLU A 193 3.40 9.60 -3.13
N ARG A 194 4.51 9.11 -2.54
CA ARG A 194 4.51 8.46 -1.21
C ARG A 194 4.00 9.36 -0.08
N ALA A 195 4.08 10.69 -0.24
CA ALA A 195 3.63 11.67 0.73
C ALA A 195 2.13 11.98 0.62
N VAL A 196 1.50 11.68 -0.53
CA VAL A 196 0.03 11.82 -0.74
C VAL A 196 -0.72 10.51 -0.50
N THR A 197 -0.13 9.38 -0.91
CA THR A 197 -0.72 8.05 -0.67
C THR A 197 -0.84 7.70 0.81
N LEU A 198 0.04 8.23 1.67
CA LEU A 198 -0.02 8.04 3.13
C LEU A 198 -1.26 8.70 3.78
N PRO A 199 -1.51 10.02 3.68
CA PRO A 199 -2.72 10.63 4.21
C PRO A 199 -3.99 10.07 3.54
N ALA A 200 -3.96 9.75 2.24
CA ALA A 200 -5.09 9.10 1.56
C ALA A 200 -5.46 7.75 2.21
N ALA A 201 -4.47 6.92 2.54
CA ALA A 201 -4.65 5.65 3.24
C ALA A 201 -5.15 5.83 4.68
N ILE A 202 -4.66 6.87 5.38
CA ILE A 202 -5.11 7.20 6.75
C ILE A 202 -6.58 7.64 6.74
N PHE A 203 -6.99 8.51 5.81
CA PHE A 203 -8.39 8.89 5.66
C PHE A 203 -9.27 7.67 5.32
N LEU A 204 -8.82 6.79 4.41
CA LEU A 204 -9.56 5.56 4.10
C LEU A 204 -9.69 4.63 5.32
N LYS A 205 -8.63 4.45 6.12
CA LYS A 205 -8.69 3.71 7.39
C LYS A 205 -9.77 4.26 8.30
N ASP A 206 -9.75 5.56 8.56
CA ASP A 206 -10.66 6.18 9.53
C ASP A 206 -12.13 6.04 9.06
N ARG A 207 -12.38 6.25 7.76
CA ARG A 207 -13.70 6.03 7.15
C ARG A 207 -14.17 4.58 7.23
N LEU A 208 -13.28 3.61 7.05
CA LEU A 208 -13.57 2.17 7.20
C LEU A 208 -13.87 1.77 8.64
N LEU A 209 -13.08 2.24 9.61
CA LEU A 209 -13.29 1.98 11.04
C LEU A 209 -14.62 2.59 11.53
N ASP A 210 -14.97 3.79 11.06
CA ASP A 210 -16.28 4.38 11.36
C ASP A 210 -17.44 3.62 10.71
N ALA A 211 -17.25 3.07 9.51
CA ALA A 211 -18.22 2.20 8.83
C ALA A 211 -18.31 0.76 9.40
N GLY A 212 -17.52 0.41 10.42
CA GLY A 212 -17.60 -0.88 11.11
C GLY A 212 -16.66 -1.97 10.58
N TYR A 213 -15.76 -1.65 9.65
CA TYR A 213 -14.74 -2.58 9.18
C TYR A 213 -13.59 -2.71 10.20
N ASN A 214 -12.87 -3.82 10.13
CA ASN A 214 -11.48 -3.91 10.58
C ASN A 214 -10.56 -3.37 9.46
N VAL A 215 -9.37 -2.89 9.80
CA VAL A 215 -8.40 -2.40 8.80
C VAL A 215 -7.01 -2.98 9.03
N LEU A 216 -6.41 -3.59 8.01
CA LEU A 216 -4.99 -3.96 8.00
C LEU A 216 -4.21 -2.86 7.27
N MET A 217 -3.55 -1.99 8.03
CA MET A 217 -2.67 -0.95 7.48
C MET A 217 -1.29 -1.53 7.16
N ILE A 218 -0.87 -1.42 5.90
CA ILE A 218 0.49 -1.77 5.49
C ILE A 218 1.52 -0.73 5.93
N ARG A 219 1.18 0.55 5.87
CA ARG A 219 2.10 1.68 6.09
C ARG A 219 1.40 2.79 6.85
N GLU A 220 1.94 3.21 8.00
CA GLU A 220 1.44 4.33 8.80
C GLU A 220 2.46 5.48 8.96
N THR A 221 3.60 5.37 8.28
CA THR A 221 4.74 6.30 8.33
C THR A 221 5.32 6.54 6.92
N GLU A 222 6.25 7.50 6.79
CA GLU A 222 6.93 7.80 5.52
C GLU A 222 7.66 6.58 4.93
N ASP A 223 8.21 5.73 5.79
CA ASP A 223 8.88 4.47 5.47
C ASP A 223 8.17 3.29 6.14
N VAL A 224 8.16 2.15 5.46
CA VAL A 224 7.92 0.82 6.01
C VAL A 224 8.77 -0.21 5.25
N GLN A 225 9.45 -1.08 5.98
CA GLN A 225 10.27 -2.14 5.40
C GLN A 225 9.42 -3.37 5.06
N LEU A 226 8.50 -3.20 4.10
CA LEU A 226 7.63 -4.21 3.48
C LEU A 226 7.61 -4.03 1.95
N ASP A 227 8.15 -4.98 1.20
CA ASP A 227 8.06 -5.02 -0.26
C ASP A 227 6.70 -5.47 -0.79
N ASN A 228 6.44 -5.27 -2.08
CA ASN A 228 5.14 -5.57 -2.69
C ASN A 228 4.68 -7.03 -2.50
N ILE A 229 5.59 -7.98 -2.31
CA ILE A 229 5.23 -9.36 -1.98
C ILE A 229 4.85 -9.47 -0.51
N ALA A 230 5.64 -8.92 0.42
CA ALA A 230 5.29 -8.88 1.84
C ALA A 230 3.91 -8.24 2.10
N ARG A 231 3.65 -7.09 1.46
CA ARG A 231 2.36 -6.37 1.51
C ARG A 231 1.21 -7.28 1.08
N THR A 232 1.38 -7.96 -0.05
CA THR A 232 0.38 -8.87 -0.62
C THR A 232 0.17 -10.12 0.26
N VAL A 233 1.23 -10.73 0.78
CA VAL A 233 1.12 -11.93 1.64
C VAL A 233 0.47 -11.59 2.98
N LEU A 234 0.73 -10.42 3.55
CA LEU A 234 0.00 -9.94 4.73
C LEU A 234 -1.49 -9.74 4.42
N ALA A 235 -1.83 -9.11 3.30
CA ALA A 235 -3.22 -8.96 2.86
C ALA A 235 -3.93 -10.32 2.67
N ASN A 236 -3.27 -11.29 2.03
CA ASN A 236 -3.79 -12.64 1.77
C ASN A 236 -4.20 -13.41 3.03
N ASN A 237 -3.52 -13.15 4.17
CA ASN A 237 -3.71 -13.91 5.40
C ASN A 237 -4.56 -13.20 6.45
N TYR A 238 -4.66 -11.86 6.38
CA TYR A 238 -5.30 -11.05 7.43
C TYR A 238 -6.43 -10.13 6.93
N ALA A 239 -6.73 -10.10 5.62
CA ALA A 239 -7.82 -9.32 5.04
C ALA A 239 -8.76 -10.16 4.15
N GLN A 240 -9.90 -9.56 3.78
CA GLN A 240 -10.86 -10.11 2.81
C GLN A 240 -10.84 -9.38 1.47
N ALA A 241 -10.19 -8.21 1.40
CA ALA A 241 -9.85 -7.50 0.18
C ALA A 241 -8.63 -6.59 0.42
N HIS A 242 -7.95 -6.18 -0.65
CA HIS A 242 -6.74 -5.36 -0.63
C HIS A 242 -6.86 -4.20 -1.62
N VAL A 243 -6.63 -2.96 -1.14
CA VAL A 243 -6.59 -1.75 -1.96
C VAL A 243 -5.23 -1.08 -1.79
N ALA A 244 -4.48 -0.97 -2.88
CA ALA A 244 -3.27 -0.14 -2.98
C ALA A 244 -3.61 1.18 -3.66
N LEU A 245 -3.25 2.29 -3.01
CA LEU A 245 -3.58 3.65 -3.46
C LEU A 245 -2.36 4.26 -4.15
N HIS A 246 -2.56 4.71 -5.39
CA HIS A 246 -1.54 5.26 -6.29
C HIS A 246 -2.05 6.47 -7.09
N TRP A 247 -1.13 7.18 -7.76
CA TRP A 247 -1.44 8.23 -8.73
C TRP A 247 -0.53 8.13 -9.98
N ASP A 248 -1.11 8.26 -11.17
CA ASP A 248 -0.37 8.06 -12.41
C ASP A 248 0.54 9.27 -12.76
N SER A 249 1.54 8.98 -13.57
CA SER A 249 2.62 9.84 -14.02
C SER A 249 2.27 10.81 -15.16
N THR A 250 1.01 10.89 -15.62
CA THR A 250 0.68 11.80 -16.74
C THR A 250 0.61 13.26 -16.31
N GLU A 251 0.91 14.18 -17.23
CA GLU A 251 1.00 15.63 -16.97
C GLU A 251 -0.38 16.30 -16.74
N SER A 252 -1.49 15.59 -16.97
CA SER A 252 -2.85 16.11 -16.85
C SER A 252 -3.74 15.11 -16.11
N ASP A 253 -4.50 15.56 -15.11
CA ASP A 253 -5.48 14.70 -14.41
C ASP A 253 -6.54 14.21 -15.39
N LYS A 254 -6.46 12.93 -15.75
CA LYS A 254 -7.38 12.23 -16.66
C LYS A 254 -8.46 11.46 -15.89
N GLY A 255 -8.37 11.45 -14.56
CA GLY A 255 -9.28 10.78 -13.65
C GLY A 255 -8.86 9.38 -13.23
N ALA A 256 -9.56 8.85 -12.23
CA ALA A 256 -9.20 7.60 -11.57
C ALA A 256 -9.51 6.35 -12.42
N TYR A 257 -8.74 5.29 -12.22
CA TYR A 257 -8.94 3.96 -12.81
C TYR A 257 -8.19 2.88 -12.01
N TYR A 258 -8.58 1.61 -12.16
CA TYR A 258 -7.86 0.49 -11.55
C TYR A 258 -7.06 -0.34 -12.54
N MET A 259 -6.03 -1.02 -12.02
CA MET A 259 -5.20 -1.97 -12.75
C MET A 259 -5.89 -3.33 -12.83
N LYS A 260 -6.48 -3.63 -13.99
CA LYS A 260 -7.26 -4.83 -14.29
C LYS A 260 -6.36 -6.00 -14.68
N VAL A 261 -6.77 -7.22 -14.34
CA VAL A 261 -6.02 -8.43 -14.73
C VAL A 261 -6.04 -8.58 -16.27
N PRO A 262 -4.88 -8.58 -16.95
CA PRO A 262 -4.80 -8.64 -18.41
C PRO A 262 -5.54 -9.83 -19.01
N SER A 263 -6.16 -9.63 -20.17
CA SER A 263 -6.93 -10.64 -20.91
C SER A 263 -6.01 -11.59 -21.69
N VAL A 264 -5.06 -12.19 -20.98
CA VAL A 264 -4.06 -13.14 -21.47
C VAL A 264 -4.27 -14.49 -20.78
N ASP A 265 -4.66 -15.51 -21.55
CA ASP A 265 -5.06 -16.84 -21.03
C ASP A 265 -4.00 -17.48 -20.12
N SER A 266 -2.71 -17.34 -20.43
CA SER A 266 -1.63 -17.89 -19.61
C SER A 266 -1.51 -17.20 -18.25
N TYR A 267 -1.77 -15.89 -18.18
CA TYR A 267 -1.76 -15.13 -16.93
C TYR A 267 -3.02 -15.40 -16.10
N LYS A 268 -4.21 -15.40 -16.73
CA LYS A 268 -5.47 -15.75 -16.06
C LYS A 268 -5.55 -17.22 -15.62
N SER A 269 -4.70 -18.10 -16.16
CA SER A 269 -4.59 -19.50 -15.72
C SER A 269 -3.52 -19.74 -14.65
N MET A 270 -2.67 -18.75 -14.35
CA MET A 270 -1.59 -18.86 -13.36
C MET A 270 -2.17 -18.86 -11.93
N TYR A 271 -1.74 -19.76 -11.05
CA TYR A 271 -2.08 -19.69 -9.63
C TYR A 271 -1.21 -18.63 -8.92
N PRO A 272 -1.75 -17.75 -8.06
CA PRO A 272 -3.13 -17.67 -7.57
C PRO A 272 -4.09 -16.82 -8.41
N VAL A 273 -3.63 -16.12 -9.46
CA VAL A 273 -4.46 -15.25 -10.32
C VAL A 273 -5.75 -15.96 -10.77
N SER A 274 -5.66 -17.21 -11.18
CA SER A 274 -6.77 -18.07 -11.62
C SER A 274 -7.90 -18.29 -10.61
N GLU A 275 -7.65 -18.07 -9.30
CA GLU A 275 -8.65 -18.20 -8.23
C GLU A 275 -9.21 -16.83 -7.76
N THR A 276 -8.58 -15.72 -8.15
CA THR A 276 -8.91 -14.38 -7.64
C THR A 276 -9.32 -13.36 -8.70
N TRP A 277 -8.88 -13.48 -9.97
CA TRP A 277 -8.97 -12.38 -10.94
C TRP A 277 -10.40 -11.86 -11.18
N GLU A 278 -11.40 -12.75 -11.27
CA GLU A 278 -12.81 -12.35 -11.43
C GLU A 278 -13.31 -11.50 -10.24
N LYS A 279 -12.81 -11.79 -9.03
CA LYS A 279 -13.16 -11.07 -7.80
C LYS A 279 -12.41 -9.74 -7.71
N SER A 280 -11.13 -9.71 -8.11
CA SER A 280 -10.37 -8.46 -8.22
C SER A 280 -11.04 -7.52 -9.22
N ASP A 281 -11.33 -7.97 -10.44
CA ASP A 281 -11.99 -7.15 -11.46
C ASP A 281 -13.35 -6.61 -10.96
N ALA A 282 -14.19 -7.47 -10.36
CA ALA A 282 -15.47 -7.05 -9.78
C ALA A 282 -15.30 -6.07 -8.61
N PHE A 283 -14.23 -6.18 -7.82
CA PHE A 283 -13.93 -5.24 -6.75
C PHE A 283 -13.46 -3.88 -7.30
N GLY A 284 -12.60 -3.87 -8.33
CA GLY A 284 -12.15 -2.66 -9.02
C GLY A 284 -13.30 -1.89 -9.66
N ASP A 285 -14.21 -2.60 -10.34
CA ASP A 285 -15.42 -2.03 -10.93
C ASP A 285 -16.29 -1.33 -9.85
N CYS A 286 -16.44 -1.94 -8.66
CA CYS A 286 -17.14 -1.35 -7.53
C CYS A 286 -16.42 -0.10 -6.95
N LEU A 287 -15.09 -0.15 -6.77
CA LEU A 287 -14.29 0.99 -6.28
C LEU A 287 -14.42 2.22 -7.19
N VAL A 288 -14.31 2.00 -8.50
CA VAL A 288 -14.46 3.05 -9.52
C VAL A 288 -15.87 3.62 -9.55
N GLU A 289 -16.90 2.78 -9.44
CA GLU A 289 -18.28 3.25 -9.37
C GLU A 289 -18.55 4.06 -8.09
N GLY A 290 -17.96 3.68 -6.96
CA GLY A 290 -18.01 4.47 -5.72
C GLY A 290 -17.32 5.83 -5.86
N LEU A 291 -16.13 5.89 -6.46
CA LEU A 291 -15.45 7.15 -6.80
C LEU A 291 -16.28 8.02 -7.76
N ARG A 292 -16.93 7.43 -8.75
CA ARG A 292 -17.85 8.10 -9.68
C ARG A 292 -19.05 8.71 -8.96
N GLN A 293 -19.63 8.00 -7.98
CA GLN A 293 -20.72 8.49 -7.14
C GLN A 293 -20.27 9.62 -6.19
N ALA A 294 -19.02 9.60 -5.72
CA ALA A 294 -18.36 10.71 -5.03
C ALA A 294 -17.96 11.89 -5.95
N GLY A 295 -18.36 11.87 -7.23
CA GLY A 295 -18.14 12.95 -8.18
C GLY A 295 -16.73 13.03 -8.76
N ARG A 296 -15.90 11.98 -8.62
CA ARG A 296 -14.57 11.93 -9.26
C ARG A 296 -14.70 11.67 -10.77
N THR A 297 -13.82 12.31 -11.53
CA THR A 297 -13.56 11.93 -12.93
C THR A 297 -12.99 10.51 -12.96
N ILE A 298 -13.51 9.68 -13.87
CA ILE A 298 -13.03 8.33 -14.14
C ILE A 298 -12.43 8.28 -15.55
N TYR A 299 -11.25 7.70 -15.70
CA TYR A 299 -10.58 7.58 -16.99
C TYR A 299 -11.21 6.45 -17.84
N GLU A 300 -11.69 6.79 -19.04
CA GLU A 300 -12.32 5.85 -19.99
C GLU A 300 -13.40 4.94 -19.35
N THR A 301 -13.14 3.62 -19.30
CA THR A 301 -14.01 2.60 -18.68
C THR A 301 -13.82 2.54 -17.17
N GLY A 302 -12.74 3.13 -16.65
CA GLY A 302 -12.27 3.03 -15.27
C GLY A 302 -11.24 1.94 -15.03
N SER A 303 -10.70 1.32 -16.07
CA SER A 303 -9.70 0.26 -15.91
C SER A 303 -8.66 0.23 -17.02
N ILE A 304 -7.41 -0.09 -16.69
CA ILE A 304 -6.35 -0.39 -17.65
C ILE A 304 -5.80 -1.80 -17.36
N GLU A 305 -5.58 -2.62 -18.39
CA GLU A 305 -5.01 -3.96 -18.19
C GLU A 305 -3.51 -3.86 -17.82
N MET A 306 -3.14 -4.41 -16.66
CA MET A 306 -1.77 -4.33 -16.15
C MET A 306 -1.37 -5.57 -15.35
N ASP A 307 -0.24 -6.15 -15.73
CA ASP A 307 0.45 -7.21 -15.00
C ASP A 307 1.22 -6.61 -13.80
N LEU A 308 0.72 -6.82 -12.59
CA LEU A 308 1.34 -6.36 -11.34
C LEU A 308 1.82 -7.53 -10.49
N THR A 309 2.97 -7.35 -9.83
CA THR A 309 3.45 -8.30 -8.82
C THR A 309 2.42 -8.46 -7.69
N GLN A 310 1.71 -7.39 -7.30
CA GLN A 310 0.62 -7.46 -6.32
C GLN A 310 -0.49 -8.43 -6.74
N THR A 311 -1.08 -8.26 -7.93
CA THR A 311 -2.17 -9.13 -8.40
C THR A 311 -1.66 -10.55 -8.67
N SER A 312 -0.43 -10.71 -9.17
CA SER A 312 0.25 -11.98 -9.38
C SER A 312 0.41 -12.85 -8.13
N TYR A 313 0.49 -12.25 -6.94
CA TYR A 313 0.66 -12.96 -5.67
C TYR A 313 -0.62 -12.95 -4.80
N SER A 314 -1.70 -12.34 -5.26
CA SER A 314 -2.93 -12.15 -4.48
C SER A 314 -3.83 -13.39 -4.44
N LYS A 315 -4.34 -13.72 -3.25
CA LYS A 315 -5.34 -14.76 -2.97
C LYS A 315 -6.68 -14.19 -2.50
N VAL A 316 -6.72 -12.90 -2.23
CA VAL A 316 -7.91 -12.09 -1.97
C VAL A 316 -8.18 -11.17 -3.18
N PRO A 317 -9.38 -10.60 -3.32
CA PRO A 317 -9.63 -9.51 -4.27
C PRO A 317 -8.64 -8.38 -3.97
N SER A 318 -7.79 -8.08 -4.93
CA SER A 318 -6.72 -7.09 -4.77
C SER A 318 -6.70 -6.15 -5.95
N ILE A 319 -6.72 -4.87 -5.63
CA ILE A 319 -6.74 -3.76 -6.57
C ILE A 319 -5.58 -2.82 -6.27
N ASP A 320 -4.91 -2.43 -7.34
CA ASP A 320 -4.08 -1.23 -7.41
C ASP A 320 -4.91 -0.18 -8.16
N ILE A 321 -5.12 0.99 -7.54
CA ILE A 321 -6.00 2.04 -8.06
C ILE A 321 -5.28 3.38 -8.14
N GLU A 322 -5.27 3.92 -9.36
CA GLU A 322 -4.78 5.24 -9.69
C GLU A 322 -5.90 6.23 -9.43
N LEU A 323 -5.69 7.19 -8.53
CA LEU A 323 -6.72 8.10 -8.02
C LEU A 323 -6.80 9.43 -8.79
N GLY A 324 -5.91 9.58 -9.77
CA GLY A 324 -5.70 10.74 -10.63
C GLY A 324 -4.28 10.69 -11.19
N ASP A 325 -3.70 11.86 -11.46
CA ASP A 325 -2.36 12.00 -12.06
C ASP A 325 -1.57 13.14 -11.38
N ARG A 326 -0.40 13.51 -11.94
CA ARG A 326 0.51 14.53 -11.40
C ARG A 326 -0.11 15.92 -11.21
N ALA A 327 -1.20 16.22 -11.91
CA ALA A 327 -1.93 17.48 -11.82
C ALA A 327 -3.12 17.44 -10.83
N SER A 328 -3.36 16.32 -10.15
CA SER A 328 -4.51 16.17 -9.25
C SER A 328 -4.41 17.02 -7.99
N ASP A 329 -5.56 17.54 -7.58
CA ASP A 329 -5.77 18.06 -6.23
C ASP A 329 -5.62 16.93 -5.21
N HIS A 330 -4.69 17.13 -4.28
CA HIS A 330 -4.36 16.23 -3.18
C HIS A 330 -4.53 16.90 -1.81
N SER A 331 -5.36 17.94 -1.73
CA SER A 331 -5.78 18.56 -0.48
C SER A 331 -6.55 17.58 0.42
N ASP A 332 -6.51 17.80 1.75
CA ASP A 332 -7.23 16.96 2.72
C ASP A 332 -8.74 16.82 2.41
N GLU A 333 -9.38 17.86 1.85
CA GLU A 333 -10.79 17.80 1.43
C GLU A 333 -10.97 16.80 0.27
N GLN A 334 -10.09 16.85 -0.73
CA GLN A 334 -10.14 15.94 -1.87
C GLN A 334 -9.74 14.50 -1.46
N LEU A 335 -8.78 14.32 -0.56
CA LEU A 335 -8.42 12.99 -0.04
C LEU A 335 -9.55 12.37 0.79
N GLN A 336 -10.27 13.16 1.59
CA GLN A 336 -11.47 12.71 2.30
C GLN A 336 -12.61 12.33 1.35
N ASN A 337 -12.82 13.08 0.27
CA ASN A 337 -13.82 12.72 -0.75
C ASN A 337 -13.43 11.44 -1.53
N ILE A 338 -12.14 11.21 -1.77
CA ILE A 338 -11.64 9.95 -2.31
C ILE A 338 -11.92 8.80 -1.34
N ALA A 339 -11.63 8.96 -0.05
CA ALA A 339 -11.89 7.95 0.98
C ALA A 339 -13.40 7.59 1.09
N GLU A 340 -14.30 8.57 0.93
CA GLU A 340 -15.74 8.34 0.83
C GLU A 340 -16.11 7.51 -0.42
N GLY A 341 -15.60 7.89 -1.60
CA GLY A 341 -15.87 7.14 -2.83
C GLY A 341 -15.37 5.69 -2.80
N LEU A 342 -14.17 5.47 -2.25
CA LEU A 342 -13.64 4.13 -2.02
C LEU A 342 -14.50 3.35 -1.02
N LEU A 343 -14.93 3.97 0.09
CA LEU A 343 -15.86 3.36 1.04
C LEU A 343 -17.19 2.96 0.37
N MET A 344 -17.78 3.78 -0.49
CA MET A 344 -18.99 3.42 -1.26
C MET A 344 -18.77 2.17 -2.12
N GLY A 345 -17.62 2.07 -2.79
CA GLY A 345 -17.26 0.90 -3.60
C GLY A 345 -17.04 -0.37 -2.78
N ILE A 346 -16.34 -0.26 -1.65
CA ILE A 346 -16.12 -1.37 -0.70
C ILE A 346 -17.47 -1.85 -0.12
N ASN A 347 -18.33 -0.92 0.28
CA ASN A 347 -19.70 -1.20 0.74
C ASN A 347 -20.49 -1.95 -0.34
N SER A 348 -20.48 -1.47 -1.58
CA SER A 348 -21.15 -2.11 -2.71
C SER A 348 -20.66 -3.55 -2.95
N TYR A 349 -19.34 -3.77 -2.96
CA TYR A 349 -18.76 -5.09 -3.18
C TYR A 349 -19.12 -6.11 -2.08
N PHE A 350 -19.11 -5.69 -0.82
CA PHE A 350 -19.47 -6.55 0.32
C PHE A 350 -20.98 -6.59 0.64
N GLY A 351 -21.82 -5.87 -0.11
CA GLY A 351 -23.26 -5.80 0.13
C GLY A 351 -23.66 -5.06 1.41
N ILE A 352 -22.78 -4.19 1.92
CA ILE A 352 -23.00 -3.38 3.12
C ILE A 352 -23.65 -2.04 2.73
N GLY A 353 -24.63 -1.58 3.51
CA GLY A 353 -25.26 -0.27 3.32
C GLY A 353 -26.17 -0.14 2.08
N GLY A 354 -26.39 -1.21 1.32
CA GLY A 354 -27.30 -1.21 0.17
C GLY A 354 -28.76 -0.96 0.55
N VAL A 355 -29.28 0.21 0.18
CA VAL A 355 -30.73 0.35 -0.08
C VAL A 355 -31.07 -0.48 -1.32
N GLY A 356 -32.07 -1.35 -1.20
CA GLY A 356 -32.58 -2.19 -2.31
C GLY A 356 -33.55 -1.48 -3.24
#